data_AF-A0A7C9DER0-F1
#
_entry.id   AF-A0A7C9DER0-F1
#
_cell.length_a   1.000
_cell.length_b   1.000
_cell.length_c   1.000
_cell.angle_alpha   90.00
_cell.angle_beta   90.00
_cell.angle_gamma   90.00
#
_symmetry.space_group_name_H-M   'P 1'
#
loop_
_entity.id
_entity.type
_entity.pdbx_description
1 polymer ?
#
loop_
_entity_poly.entity_id
_entity_poly.type
_entity_poly.pdbx_seq_one_letter_code
_entity_poly.pdbx_strand_id
1 'polypeptide(L)'
;WLTRSLDFTGALLERIAMNPRGSMEQMVAESYEITLKPWHGWISAAAYKVALKLVPDSNTFTSLLMPKGQDLKTLQDEINALLSLLLPLLQDTHSLLRSYELEKFKSP
;
A
#
# COMPACT_ATOMS: atom_id res chain seq x y z
N TRP A 1 4.68 -13.01 2.93
CA TRP A 1 5.35 -11.69 3.02
C TRP A 1 5.08 -10.82 1.81
N LEU A 2 5.42 -11.25 0.57
CA LEU A 2 5.12 -10.46 -0.63
C LEU A 2 3.63 -10.06 -0.72
N THR A 3 2.70 -11.00 -0.51
CA THR A 3 1.25 -10.70 -0.50
C THR A 3 0.88 -9.60 0.49
N ARG A 4 1.45 -9.62 1.71
CA ARG A 4 1.20 -8.60 2.75
C ARG A 4 1.76 -7.22 2.35
N SER A 5 2.89 -7.18 1.65
CA SER A 5 3.43 -5.94 1.09
C SER A 5 2.55 -5.40 -0.05
N LEU A 6 1.98 -6.30 -0.87
CA LEU A 6 1.03 -5.91 -1.90
C LEU A 6 -0.32 -5.46 -1.32
N ASP A 7 -0.77 -6.01 -0.20
CA ASP A 7 -1.93 -5.50 0.54
C ASP A 7 -1.69 -4.04 0.96
N PHE A 8 -0.50 -3.74 1.51
CA PHE A 8 -0.11 -2.37 1.86
C PHE A 8 -0.11 -1.46 0.63
N THR A 9 0.48 -1.91 -0.48
CA THR A 9 0.48 -1.13 -1.73
C THR A 9 -0.93 -0.89 -2.24
N GLY A 10 -1.81 -1.90 -2.24
CA GLY A 10 -3.22 -1.76 -2.63
C GLY A 10 -3.96 -0.73 -1.76
N ALA A 11 -3.80 -0.84 -0.44
CA ALA A 11 -4.40 0.09 0.52
C ALA A 11 -3.88 1.54 0.34
N LEU A 12 -2.59 1.72 0.04
CA LEU A 12 -2.00 3.03 -0.20
C LEU A 12 -2.48 3.63 -1.53
N LEU A 13 -2.48 2.82 -2.59
CA LEU A 13 -2.94 3.24 -3.91
C LEU A 13 -4.42 3.63 -3.90
N GLU A 14 -5.28 2.88 -3.20
CA GLU A 14 -6.69 3.22 -3.02
C GLU A 14 -6.86 4.60 -2.38
N ARG A 15 -6.09 4.89 -1.32
CA ARG A 15 -6.10 6.20 -0.65
C ARG A 15 -5.60 7.32 -1.55
N ILE A 16 -4.54 7.09 -2.32
CA ILE A 16 -4.03 8.06 -3.30
C ILE A 16 -5.08 8.34 -4.38
N ALA A 17 -5.77 7.31 -4.87
CA ALA A 17 -6.82 7.49 -5.87
C ALA A 17 -8.00 8.31 -5.32
N MET A 18 -8.38 8.09 -4.06
CA MET A 18 -9.46 8.84 -3.40
C MET A 18 -9.08 10.28 -3.07
N ASN A 19 -7.82 10.52 -2.68
CA ASN A 19 -7.35 11.84 -2.27
C ASN A 19 -5.88 12.09 -2.68
N PRO A 20 -5.62 12.37 -3.97
CA PRO A 20 -4.24 12.50 -4.49
C PRO A 20 -3.49 13.71 -3.93
N ARG A 21 -4.18 14.64 -3.28
CA ARG A 21 -3.59 15.81 -2.60
C ARG A 21 -3.63 15.69 -1.07
N GLY A 22 -4.08 14.57 -0.53
CA GLY A 22 -4.13 14.30 0.91
C GLY A 22 -2.74 14.23 1.53
N SER A 23 -2.61 14.09 2.86
CA SER A 23 -1.30 13.91 3.49
C SER A 23 -0.73 12.53 3.16
N MET A 24 0.41 12.46 2.45
CA MET A 24 1.06 11.18 2.12
C MET A 24 1.49 10.44 3.39
N GLU A 25 1.99 11.16 4.39
CA GLU A 25 2.34 10.58 5.69
C GLU A 25 1.12 9.88 6.32
N GLN A 26 -0.04 10.55 6.31
CA GLN A 26 -1.28 9.98 6.84
C GLN A 26 -1.73 8.75 6.03
N MET A 27 -1.70 8.83 4.70
CA MET A 27 -2.11 7.72 3.83
C MET A 27 -1.21 6.49 4.00
N VAL A 28 0.11 6.70 4.09
CA VAL A 28 1.08 5.64 4.40
C VAL A 28 0.79 5.05 5.78
N ALA A 29 0.51 5.90 6.78
CA ALA A 29 0.27 5.43 8.14
C ALA A 29 -0.99 4.60 8.31
N GLU A 30 -2.10 5.05 7.73
CA GLU A 30 -3.35 4.31 7.74
C GLU A 30 -3.23 2.99 6.97
N SER A 31 -2.52 2.98 5.85
CA SER A 31 -2.28 1.75 5.07
C SER A 31 -1.43 0.76 5.86
N TYR A 32 -0.38 1.23 6.53
CA TYR A 32 0.49 0.40 7.36
C TYR A 32 -0.27 -0.25 8.53
N GLU A 33 -1.10 0.54 9.21
CA GLU A 33 -1.86 0.13 10.39
C GLU A 33 -2.76 -1.07 10.12
N ILE A 34 -3.45 -1.08 8.97
CA ILE A 34 -4.39 -2.16 8.61
C ILE A 34 -3.74 -3.36 7.91
N THR A 35 -2.49 -3.24 7.42
CA THR A 35 -1.87 -4.29 6.58
C THR A 35 -0.64 -4.92 7.22
N LEU A 36 0.46 -4.18 7.36
CA LEU A 36 1.76 -4.71 7.77
C LEU A 36 1.94 -4.76 9.29
N LYS A 37 1.33 -3.81 10.01
CA LYS A 37 1.51 -3.69 11.47
C LYS A 37 1.25 -5.00 12.23
N PRO A 38 0.19 -5.79 11.96
CA PRO A 38 -0.06 -7.04 12.68
C PRO A 38 1.07 -8.07 12.57
N TRP A 39 1.91 -7.95 11.53
CA TRP A 39 2.99 -8.90 11.22
C TRP A 39 4.37 -8.37 11.64
N HIS A 40 4.47 -7.10 12.02
CA HIS A 40 5.71 -6.44 12.36
C HIS A 40 5.94 -6.45 13.87
N GLY A 41 7.03 -7.11 14.30
CA GLY A 41 7.54 -6.99 15.66
C GLY A 41 8.07 -5.59 15.96
N TRP A 42 8.51 -5.36 17.20
CA TRP A 42 8.92 -4.04 17.70
C TRP A 42 10.04 -3.38 16.87
N ILE A 43 10.98 -4.17 16.33
CA ILE A 43 12.08 -3.67 15.49
C ILE A 43 11.53 -3.08 14.18
N SER A 44 10.71 -3.84 13.47
CA SER A 44 10.11 -3.40 12.21
C SER A 44 9.16 -2.22 12.42
N ALA A 45 8.39 -2.22 13.51
CA ALA A 45 7.54 -1.10 13.88
C ALA A 45 8.33 0.18 14.21
N ALA A 46 9.51 0.05 14.84
CA ALA A 46 10.40 1.18 15.09
C ALA A 46 11.03 1.73 13.80
N ALA A 47 11.50 0.84 12.91
CA ALA A 47 12.03 1.21 11.60
C ALA A 47 10.98 1.93 10.74
N TYR A 48 9.74 1.44 10.75
CA TYR A 48 8.61 2.08 10.08
C TYR A 48 8.41 3.53 10.54
N LYS A 49 8.46 3.82 11.85
CA LYS A 49 8.32 5.20 12.35
C LYS A 49 9.41 6.15 11.85
N VAL A 50 10.62 5.63 11.59
CA VAL A 50 11.69 6.40 10.96
C VAL A 50 11.40 6.62 9.48
N ALA A 51 11.01 5.56 8.76
CA ALA A 51 10.67 5.63 7.34
C ALA A 51 9.49 6.57 7.05
N LEU A 52 8.48 6.61 7.94
CA LEU A 52 7.32 7.48 7.82
C LEU A 52 7.71 8.96 7.72
N LYS A 53 8.73 9.39 8.47
CA LYS A 53 9.25 10.77 8.45
C LYS A 53 10.01 11.13 7.17
N LEU A 54 10.36 10.12 6.37
CA LEU A 54 11.07 10.28 5.10
C LEU A 54 10.13 10.22 3.89
N VAL A 55 8.83 10.02 4.14
CA VAL A 55 7.82 10.01 3.09
C VAL A 55 7.72 11.43 2.49
N PRO A 56 7.82 11.57 1.15
CA PRO A 56 7.68 12.85 0.49
C PRO A 56 6.24 13.38 0.60
N ASP A 57 6.06 14.69 0.42
CA ASP A 57 4.72 15.25 0.28
C ASP A 57 4.01 14.73 -0.99
N SER A 58 2.69 14.86 -1.02
CA SER A 58 1.86 14.27 -2.08
C SER A 58 2.09 14.86 -3.46
N ASN A 59 2.52 16.11 -3.57
CA ASN A 59 2.85 16.68 -4.88
C ASN A 59 4.14 16.06 -5.41
N THR A 60 5.17 15.98 -4.55
CA THR A 60 6.42 15.31 -4.88
C THR A 60 6.17 13.85 -5.26
N PHE A 61 5.44 13.09 -4.45
CA PHE A 61 5.14 11.69 -4.71
C PHE A 61 4.35 11.50 -6.03
N THR A 62 3.29 12.27 -6.23
CA THR A 62 2.46 12.17 -7.45
C THR A 62 3.27 12.53 -8.69
N SER A 63 4.17 13.52 -8.62
CA SER A 63 5.05 13.85 -9.74
C SER A 63 6.05 12.74 -10.10
N LEU A 64 6.39 11.85 -9.16
CA LEU A 64 7.23 10.68 -9.43
C LEU A 64 6.46 9.55 -10.12
N LEU A 65 5.15 9.45 -9.89
CA LEU A 65 4.30 8.44 -10.50
C LEU A 65 3.80 8.85 -11.88
N MET A 66 3.72 10.14 -12.17
CA MET A 66 3.19 10.66 -13.44
C MET A 66 4.31 10.92 -14.45
N PRO A 67 4.24 10.32 -15.66
CA PRO A 67 4.89 10.84 -16.85
C PRO A 67 4.69 12.36 -17.01
N LYS A 68 5.72 13.05 -17.54
CA LYS A 68 5.64 14.50 -17.80
C LYS A 68 4.44 14.79 -18.71
N GLY A 69 3.55 15.66 -18.26
CA GLY A 69 2.37 16.11 -19.01
C GLY A 69 1.08 15.32 -18.73
N GLN A 70 1.13 14.30 -17.87
CA GLN A 70 -0.06 13.59 -17.41
C GLN A 70 -0.76 14.34 -16.29
N ASP A 71 -2.10 14.32 -16.28
CA ASP A 71 -2.89 14.95 -15.23
C ASP A 71 -3.24 13.98 -14.09
N LEU A 72 -3.71 14.54 -12.98
CA LEU A 72 -4.11 13.78 -11.79
C LEU A 72 -5.26 12.81 -12.06
N LYS A 73 -6.08 13.06 -13.07
CA LYS A 73 -7.23 12.22 -13.40
C LYS A 73 -6.76 10.93 -14.06
N THR A 74 -5.83 11.04 -15.00
CA THR A 74 -5.23 9.89 -15.68
C THR A 74 -4.49 8.99 -14.69
N LEU A 75 -3.75 9.56 -13.72
CA LEU A 75 -3.12 8.80 -12.65
C LEU A 75 -4.15 8.02 -11.81
N GLN A 76 -5.26 8.65 -11.42
CA GLN A 76 -6.33 7.98 -10.67
C GLN A 76 -6.94 6.83 -11.47
N ASP A 77 -7.17 7.03 -12.77
CA ASP A 77 -7.76 6.01 -13.64
C ASP A 77 -6.81 4.81 -13.83
N GLU A 78 -5.50 5.06 -13.97
CA GLU A 78 -4.46 4.01 -14.02
C GLU A 78 -4.35 3.25 -12.70
N ILE A 79 -4.37 3.94 -11.56
CA ILE A 79 -4.38 3.31 -10.24
C ILE A 79 -5.62 2.41 -10.09
N ASN A 80 -6.80 2.90 -10.45
CA ASN A 80 -8.03 2.14 -10.37
C ASN A 80 -8.01 0.90 -11.29
N ALA A 81 -7.46 1.02 -12.49
CA ALA A 81 -7.25 -0.11 -13.39
C ALA A 81 -6.33 -1.16 -12.75
N LEU A 82 -5.20 -0.74 -12.17
CA LEU A 82 -4.30 -1.64 -11.44
C LEU A 82 -5.00 -2.32 -10.25
N LEU A 83 -5.73 -1.57 -9.44
CA LEU A 83 -6.46 -2.11 -8.28
C LEU A 83 -7.52 -3.14 -8.69
N SER A 84 -8.22 -2.91 -9.82
CA SER A 84 -9.21 -3.86 -10.34
C SER A 84 -8.61 -5.23 -10.69
N LEU A 85 -7.31 -5.29 -11.01
CA LEU A 85 -6.59 -6.52 -11.30
C LEU A 85 -5.89 -7.09 -10.06
N LEU A 86 -5.31 -6.22 -9.25
CA LEU A 86 -4.50 -6.60 -8.09
C LEU A 86 -5.36 -7.15 -6.95
N LEU A 87 -6.47 -6.49 -6.60
CA LEU A 87 -7.27 -6.88 -5.43
C LEU A 87 -7.86 -8.30 -5.56
N PRO A 88 -8.45 -8.72 -6.70
CA PRO A 88 -8.90 -10.10 -6.88
C PRO A 88 -7.76 -11.12 -6.76
N LEU A 89 -6.59 -10.84 -7.36
CA LEU A 89 -5.42 -11.71 -7.27
C LEU A 89 -4.95 -11.90 -5.82
N LEU A 90 -4.94 -10.83 -5.02
CA LEU A 90 -4.60 -10.89 -3.61
C LEU A 90 -5.64 -11.70 -2.81
N GLN A 91 -6.93 -11.52 -3.10
CA GLN A 91 -8.00 -12.30 -2.47
C GLN A 91 -7.86 -13.80 -2.74
N ASP A 92 -7.57 -14.18 -3.98
CA ASP A 92 -7.32 -15.58 -4.36
C ASP A 92 -6.09 -16.14 -3.65
N THR A 93 -5.01 -15.35 -3.59
CA THR A 93 -3.77 -15.72 -2.90
C THR A 93 -4.01 -15.94 -1.40
N HIS A 94 -4.73 -15.03 -0.73
CA HIS A 94 -5.08 -15.19 0.69
C HIS A 94 -6.01 -16.38 0.93
N SER A 95 -6.94 -16.64 0.02
CA SER A 95 -7.83 -17.80 0.11
C SER A 95 -7.05 -19.12 -0.02
N LEU A 96 -6.07 -19.17 -0.93
CA LEU A 96 -5.14 -20.30 -1.05
C LEU A 96 -4.29 -20.46 0.21
N LEU A 97 -3.67 -19.40 0.71
CA LEU A 97 -2.84 -19.49 1.92
C LEU A 97 -3.65 -19.95 3.13
N ARG A 98 -4.91 -19.51 3.26
CA ARG A 98 -5.83 -19.96 4.31
C ARG A 98 -6.20 -21.43 4.18
N SER A 99 -6.47 -21.92 2.97
CA SER A 99 -6.86 -23.32 2.76
C SER A 99 -5.76 -24.32 3.10
N TYR A 100 -4.50 -23.89 3.08
CA TYR A 100 -3.33 -24.67 3.50
C TYR A 100 -2.80 -24.28 4.89
N GLU A 101 -3.49 -23.43 5.65
CA GLU A 101 -3.06 -22.93 6.97
C GLU A 101 -1.70 -22.18 6.96
N LEU A 102 -1.29 -21.65 5.81
CA LEU A 102 -0.03 -20.94 5.60
C LEU A 102 -0.15 -19.42 5.76
N GLU A 103 -1.35 -18.90 6.02
CA GLU A 103 -1.60 -17.45 6.14
C GLU A 103 -0.74 -16.79 7.23
N LYS A 104 -0.41 -17.52 8.30
CA LYS A 104 0.41 -17.05 9.42
C LYS A 104 1.88 -17.44 9.32
N PHE A 105 2.30 -18.06 8.22
CA PHE A 105 3.67 -18.53 8.05
C PHE A 105 4.68 -17.38 8.18
N LYS A 106 5.61 -17.54 9.15
CA LYS A 106 6.55 -16.52 9.66
C LYS A 106 5.93 -15.13 9.86
N SER A 107 4.94 -15.04 10.74
CA SER A 107 4.78 -13.88 11.63
C SER A 107 5.59 -14.16 12.91
N PRO A 108 6.20 -13.17 13.58
CA PRO A 108 6.65 -13.33 14.96
C PRO A 108 5.52 -13.84 15.86
#